data_AF-A0A563VRX2-F1
#
_entry.id   AF-A0A563VRX2-F1
#
_cell.length_a   1.000
_cell.length_b   1.000
_cell.length_c   1.000
_cell.angle_alpha   90.00
_cell.angle_beta   90.00
_cell.angle_gamma   90.00
#
_symmetry.space_group_name_H-M   'P 1'
#
loop_
_entity.id
_entity.type
_entity.pdbx_description
1 polymer ?
#
loop_
_entity_poly.entity_id
_entity_poly.type
_entity_poly.pdbx_seq_one_letter_code
_entity_poly.pdbx_strand_id
1 'polypeptide(L)'
;MLNSILQTLAEMLANGAVLPSTEQIDFSHPASLENSNRDRSLNLYLYDVRINKTMSSNGRQVKRHFDESRQVAEISKLPSWFDISIVITARDRAVLGEHQLLSETLLLLMRSRTLHEEFLTPDLRGHGNLSLSVTNDPPIDVGSLWSSLSVPIRPAIYLTVTVPFNVWRKTTVPLVTERRFGVNNSDSASNSKTKIQQVAIAGIVKNTLNSKPLKQVEIILQGTEKLAISNQQGYFVFENLSFGQYTLHLKRFGYQSKSCDVFVDEESDVPKEILLMPS
;
A
#
# COMPACT_ATOMS: atom_id res chain seq x y z
N MET A 1 -14.19 -1.16 8.81
CA MET A 1 -12.93 -0.48 9.18
C MET A 1 -13.07 0.38 10.43
N LEU A 2 -13.63 1.60 10.39
CA LEU A 2 -13.73 2.45 11.60
C LEU A 2 -14.47 1.76 12.75
N ASN A 3 -15.64 1.18 12.45
CA ASN A 3 -16.39 0.38 13.43
C ASN A 3 -15.59 -0.83 13.92
N SER A 4 -14.87 -1.50 13.02
CA SER A 4 -14.05 -2.67 13.32
C SER A 4 -12.92 -2.31 14.31
N ILE A 5 -12.37 -1.10 14.24
CA ILE A 5 -11.32 -0.60 15.15
C ILE A 5 -11.90 -0.25 16.51
N LEU A 6 -13.03 0.47 16.53
CA LEU A 6 -13.74 0.80 17.76
C LEU A 6 -14.18 -0.47 18.50
N GLN A 7 -14.67 -1.47 17.77
CA GLN A 7 -15.01 -2.78 18.31
C GLN A 7 -13.77 -3.49 18.88
N THR A 8 -12.67 -3.52 18.14
CA THR A 8 -11.41 -4.14 18.61
C THR A 8 -10.91 -3.47 19.90
N LEU A 9 -10.97 -2.14 19.97
CA LEU A 9 -10.61 -1.40 21.19
C LEU A 9 -11.56 -1.72 22.35
N ALA A 10 -12.87 -1.79 22.09
CA ALA A 10 -13.84 -2.12 23.12
C ALA A 10 -13.64 -3.53 23.68
N GLU A 11 -13.40 -4.51 22.81
CA GLU A 11 -13.07 -5.89 23.21
C GLU A 11 -11.77 -5.93 24.01
N MET A 12 -10.73 -5.18 23.60
CA MET A 12 -9.47 -5.07 24.35
C MET A 12 -9.68 -4.47 25.75
N LEU A 13 -10.46 -3.38 25.86
CA LEU A 13 -10.73 -2.73 27.14
C LEU A 13 -11.58 -3.60 28.08
N ALA A 14 -12.55 -4.34 27.55
CA ALA A 14 -13.35 -5.29 28.31
C ALA A 14 -12.51 -6.49 28.77
N ASN A 15 -11.69 -7.06 27.89
CA ASN A 15 -10.82 -8.20 28.20
C ASN A 15 -9.71 -7.84 29.20
N GLY A 16 -9.24 -6.58 29.19
CA GLY A 16 -8.27 -6.06 30.14
C GLY A 16 -8.83 -5.77 31.54
N ALA A 17 -10.07 -6.18 31.82
CA ALA A 17 -10.76 -6.05 33.10
C ALA A 17 -10.99 -4.59 33.57
N VAL A 18 -10.95 -3.62 32.66
CA VAL A 18 -11.28 -2.21 32.96
C VAL A 18 -12.80 -2.04 33.15
N LEU A 19 -13.57 -2.78 32.35
CA LEU A 19 -15.03 -2.87 32.42
C LEU A 19 -15.48 -4.33 32.30
N PRO A 20 -16.54 -4.75 33.02
CA PRO A 20 -17.08 -6.11 32.94
C PRO A 20 -17.71 -6.47 31.58
N SER A 21 -18.10 -5.48 30.76
CA SER A 21 -18.74 -5.73 29.45
C SER A 21 -18.45 -4.62 28.45
N THR A 22 -18.40 -4.98 27.16
CA THR A 22 -18.32 -4.04 26.04
C THR A 22 -19.55 -3.13 25.95
N GLU A 23 -20.68 -3.53 26.52
CA GLU A 23 -21.89 -2.71 26.58
C GLU A 23 -21.66 -1.42 27.38
N GLN A 24 -20.71 -1.37 28.30
CA GLN A 24 -20.41 -0.16 29.07
C GLN A 24 -19.51 0.83 28.30
N ILE A 25 -19.21 0.53 27.05
CA ILE A 25 -18.40 1.37 26.17
C ILE A 25 -19.34 2.06 25.17
N ASP A 26 -19.35 3.38 25.20
CA ASP A 26 -20.07 4.24 24.27
C ASP A 26 -19.10 4.81 23.22
N PHE A 27 -19.64 5.17 22.06
CA PHE A 27 -18.91 5.78 20.94
C PHE A 27 -19.56 7.09 20.49
N SER A 28 -20.57 7.55 21.22
CA SER A 28 -21.34 8.74 20.90
C SER A 28 -20.59 10.02 21.29
N HIS A 29 -21.18 11.15 20.90
CA HIS A 29 -20.65 12.46 21.25
C HIS A 29 -20.54 12.60 22.78
N PRO A 30 -19.45 13.18 23.34
CA PRO A 30 -19.24 13.20 24.80
C PRO A 30 -20.38 13.85 25.62
N ALA A 31 -21.12 14.79 25.03
CA ALA A 31 -22.31 15.37 25.67
C ALA A 31 -23.43 14.34 25.94
N SER A 32 -23.52 13.28 25.14
CA SER A 32 -24.52 12.23 25.26
C SER A 32 -24.31 11.37 26.50
N LEU A 33 -23.11 11.35 27.07
CA LEU A 33 -22.86 10.59 28.30
C LEU A 33 -23.72 11.06 29.44
N GLU A 34 -24.04 12.36 29.53
CA GLU A 34 -24.84 12.91 30.62
C GLU A 34 -26.23 12.28 30.71
N ASN A 35 -26.79 11.92 29.56
CA ASN A 35 -28.13 11.38 29.41
C ASN A 35 -28.15 9.83 29.45
N SER A 36 -26.99 9.20 29.60
CA SER A 36 -26.90 7.74 29.68
C SER A 36 -27.36 7.26 31.05
N ASN A 37 -28.24 6.25 31.08
CA ASN A 37 -28.69 5.59 32.31
C ASN A 37 -27.63 4.65 32.91
N ARG A 38 -26.40 4.67 32.39
CA ARG A 38 -25.31 3.79 32.84
C ARG A 38 -24.50 4.49 33.91
N ASP A 39 -24.37 3.81 35.06
CA ASP A 39 -23.63 4.34 36.21
C ASP A 39 -22.13 4.43 36.00
N ARG A 40 -21.52 3.42 35.35
CA ARG A 40 -20.09 3.35 35.05
C ARG A 40 -19.90 3.03 33.57
N SER A 41 -19.25 3.93 32.84
CA SER A 41 -19.04 3.78 31.40
C SER A 41 -17.77 4.49 30.90
N LEU A 42 -17.22 3.98 29.81
CA LEU A 42 -16.18 4.65 29.03
C LEU A 42 -16.78 5.15 27.73
N ASN A 43 -16.34 6.32 27.27
CA ASN A 43 -16.66 6.82 25.93
C ASN A 43 -15.41 6.87 25.08
N LEU A 44 -15.47 6.30 23.88
CA LEU A 44 -14.43 6.38 22.87
C LEU A 44 -14.94 7.28 21.74
N TYR A 45 -14.62 8.57 21.81
CA TYR A 45 -15.03 9.53 20.79
C TYR A 45 -13.92 9.75 19.77
N LEU A 46 -14.16 9.31 18.53
CA LEU A 46 -13.27 9.54 17.39
C LEU A 46 -13.45 10.98 16.90
N TYR A 47 -12.40 11.78 16.95
CA TYR A 47 -12.47 13.21 16.61
C TYR A 47 -11.64 13.60 15.37
N ASP A 48 -10.69 12.76 14.93
CA ASP A 48 -9.87 13.06 13.76
C ASP A 48 -9.40 11.78 13.05
N VAL A 49 -9.26 11.84 11.72
CA VAL A 49 -8.74 10.75 10.87
C VAL A 49 -7.81 11.36 9.83
N ARG A 50 -6.51 11.02 9.89
CA ARG A 50 -5.49 11.58 9.00
C ARG A 50 -4.69 10.50 8.33
N ILE A 51 -4.25 10.76 7.10
CA ILE A 51 -3.32 9.85 6.43
C ILE A 51 -1.96 9.89 7.11
N ASN A 52 -1.44 8.72 7.47
CA ASN A 52 -0.11 8.59 8.04
C ASN A 52 0.92 8.68 6.90
N LYS A 53 1.67 9.78 6.86
CA LYS A 53 2.66 10.04 5.82
C LYS A 53 3.93 9.20 5.95
N THR A 54 4.27 8.72 7.16
CA THR A 54 5.49 7.95 7.40
C THR A 54 5.33 6.50 6.97
N MET A 55 4.13 5.94 7.11
CA MET A 55 3.76 4.57 6.73
C MET A 55 3.13 4.48 5.33
N SER A 56 2.91 5.62 4.66
CA SER A 56 2.31 5.63 3.32
C SER A 56 3.21 4.95 2.29
N SER A 57 2.71 3.84 1.72
CA SER A 57 3.40 3.13 0.65
C SER A 57 2.63 3.30 -0.65
N ASN A 58 3.09 4.22 -1.50
CA ASN A 58 2.54 4.42 -2.83
C ASN A 58 3.12 3.39 -3.80
N GLY A 59 2.63 2.15 -3.73
CA GLY A 59 3.06 1.05 -4.60
C GLY A 59 1.88 0.27 -5.16
N ARG A 60 1.99 -0.16 -6.42
CA ARG A 60 1.05 -1.11 -7.04
C ARG A 60 1.58 -2.51 -6.78
N GLN A 61 0.81 -3.35 -6.10
CA GLN A 61 1.09 -4.77 -6.01
C GLN A 61 0.44 -5.50 -7.19
N VAL A 62 1.21 -6.40 -7.80
CA VAL A 62 0.75 -7.27 -8.88
C VAL A 62 1.02 -8.70 -8.44
N LYS A 63 -0.03 -9.43 -8.09
CA LYS A 63 0.05 -10.89 -7.87
C LYS A 63 -0.33 -11.57 -9.17
N ARG A 64 0.59 -12.35 -9.74
CA ARG A 64 0.36 -13.09 -10.98
C ARG A 64 -0.12 -14.49 -10.62
N HIS A 65 -1.25 -14.89 -11.18
CA HIS A 65 -1.79 -16.24 -11.07
C HIS A 65 -1.61 -16.91 -12.43
N PHE A 66 -0.76 -17.93 -12.46
CA PHE A 66 -0.55 -18.79 -13.63
C PHE A 66 -1.37 -20.07 -13.41
N ASP A 67 -2.60 -20.08 -13.93
CA ASP A 67 -3.44 -21.27 -14.01
C ASP A 67 -3.56 -21.69 -15.49
N GLU A 68 -3.60 -23.00 -15.79
CA GLU A 68 -3.59 -23.56 -17.15
C GLU A 68 -4.77 -23.07 -17.99
N SER A 69 -5.87 -22.67 -17.34
CA SER A 69 -7.10 -22.20 -17.99
C SER A 69 -7.20 -20.67 -18.12
N ARG A 70 -6.53 -19.90 -17.26
CA ARG A 70 -6.59 -18.42 -17.21
C ARG A 70 -5.34 -17.82 -16.57
N GLN A 71 -4.53 -17.14 -17.38
CA GLN A 71 -3.44 -16.30 -16.88
C GLN A 71 -3.98 -14.92 -16.51
N VAL A 72 -4.16 -14.67 -15.21
CA VAL A 72 -4.67 -13.39 -14.69
C VAL A 72 -3.69 -12.76 -13.72
N ALA A 73 -3.58 -11.44 -13.77
CA ALA A 73 -2.87 -10.67 -12.77
C ALA A 73 -3.88 -9.97 -11.86
N GLU A 74 -3.79 -10.21 -10.56
CA GLU A 74 -4.49 -9.43 -9.55
C GLU A 74 -3.68 -8.17 -9.26
N ILE A 75 -4.30 -7.04 -9.53
CA ILE A 75 -3.71 -5.74 -9.29
C ILE A 75 -4.38 -5.10 -8.09
N SER A 76 -3.58 -4.77 -7.08
CA SER A 76 -3.99 -3.97 -5.93
C SER A 76 -3.01 -2.81 -5.71
N LYS A 77 -3.44 -1.79 -4.98
CA LYS A 77 -2.49 -0.84 -4.38
C LYS A 77 -2.14 -1.33 -2.98
N LEU A 78 -0.94 -1.00 -2.52
CA LEU A 78 -0.58 -1.16 -1.11
C LEU A 78 -1.59 -0.39 -0.23
N PRO A 79 -1.90 -0.91 0.98
CA PRO A 79 -2.78 -0.23 1.92
C PRO A 79 -2.26 1.16 2.24
N SER A 80 -3.16 2.13 2.27
CA SER A 80 -2.88 3.45 2.82
C SER A 80 -3.06 3.39 4.32
N TRP A 81 -2.10 3.89 5.08
CA TRP A 81 -2.18 3.90 6.53
C TRP A 81 -2.79 5.21 7.02
N PHE A 82 -3.66 5.11 8.02
CA PHE A 82 -4.35 6.24 8.64
C PHE A 82 -4.11 6.25 10.14
N ASP A 83 -3.85 7.42 10.68
CA ASP A 83 -3.85 7.69 12.11
C ASP A 83 -5.24 8.16 12.51
N ILE A 84 -5.87 7.41 13.41
CA ILE A 84 -7.18 7.71 13.97
C ILE A 84 -6.98 8.23 15.37
N SER A 85 -7.46 9.45 15.64
CA SER A 85 -7.36 10.08 16.93
C SER A 85 -8.67 9.96 17.69
N ILE A 86 -8.60 9.40 18.89
CA ILE A 86 -9.71 9.09 19.77
C ILE A 86 -9.46 9.78 21.11
N VAL A 87 -10.49 10.38 21.67
CA VAL A 87 -10.48 10.87 23.06
C VAL A 87 -11.32 9.93 23.90
N ILE A 88 -10.73 9.45 25.00
CA ILE A 88 -11.37 8.54 25.94
C ILE A 88 -11.75 9.32 27.19
N THR A 89 -13.04 9.30 27.52
CA THR A 89 -13.58 9.91 28.73
C THR A 89 -14.26 8.85 29.59
N ALA A 90 -14.23 9.03 30.90
CA ALA A 90 -14.91 8.14 31.85
C ALA A 90 -16.12 8.83 32.48
N ARG A 91 -17.13 8.04 32.83
CA ARG A 91 -18.21 8.44 33.74
C ARG A 91 -18.40 7.37 34.79
N ASP A 92 -18.56 7.84 36.01
CA ASP A 92 -18.91 7.04 37.18
C ASP A 92 -19.85 7.88 38.06
N ARG A 93 -20.49 7.27 39.06
CA ARG A 93 -21.32 7.96 40.05
C ARG A 93 -20.53 9.00 40.86
N ALA A 94 -19.23 8.79 41.01
CA ALA A 94 -18.33 9.67 41.74
C ALA A 94 -17.14 10.08 40.86
N VAL A 95 -16.71 11.34 40.99
CA VAL A 95 -15.54 11.89 40.27
C VAL A 95 -14.28 11.06 40.54
N LEU A 96 -14.11 10.55 41.77
CA LEU A 96 -13.00 9.67 42.10
C LEU A 96 -13.03 8.36 41.30
N GLY A 97 -14.23 7.82 41.05
CA GLY A 97 -14.43 6.64 40.21
C GLY A 97 -14.09 6.90 38.74
N GLU A 98 -14.41 8.10 38.23
CA GLU A 98 -13.99 8.52 36.87
C GLU A 98 -12.46 8.50 36.74
N HIS A 99 -11.74 9.08 37.71
CA HIS A 99 -10.28 9.08 37.72
C HIS A 99 -9.69 7.68 37.87
N GLN A 100 -10.30 6.84 38.69
CA GLN A 100 -9.86 5.44 38.85
C GLN A 100 -10.03 4.69 37.53
N LEU A 101 -11.18 4.83 36.86
CA LEU A 101 -11.46 4.18 35.59
C LEU A 101 -10.50 4.65 34.49
N LEU A 102 -10.20 5.95 34.43
CA LEU A 102 -9.17 6.47 33.53
C LEU A 102 -7.78 5.93 33.86
N SER A 103 -7.44 5.77 35.14
CA SER A 103 -6.14 5.23 35.56
C SER A 103 -5.98 3.77 35.16
N GLU A 104 -7.00 2.94 35.37
CA GLU A 104 -7.06 1.54 34.93
C GLU A 104 -6.94 1.45 33.40
N THR A 105 -7.68 2.30 32.68
CA THR A 105 -7.61 2.40 31.21
C THR A 105 -6.21 2.78 30.74
N LEU A 106 -5.60 3.80 31.35
CA LEU A 106 -4.27 4.26 30.98
C LEU A 106 -3.21 3.18 31.21
N LEU A 107 -3.27 2.46 32.34
CA LEU A 107 -2.37 1.35 32.64
C LEU A 107 -2.45 0.25 31.58
N LEU A 108 -3.68 -0.10 31.17
CA LEU A 108 -3.89 -1.09 30.11
C LEU A 108 -3.30 -0.60 28.78
N LEU A 109 -3.64 0.61 28.33
CA LEU A 109 -3.15 1.18 27.08
C LEU A 109 -1.61 1.29 27.03
N MET A 110 -0.99 1.65 28.15
CA MET A 110 0.46 1.75 28.25
C MET A 110 1.16 0.39 28.20
N ARG A 111 0.47 -0.67 28.66
CA ARG A 111 0.93 -2.07 28.57
C ARG A 111 0.71 -2.63 27.17
N SER A 112 -0.39 -2.30 26.50
CA SER A 112 -0.78 -2.80 25.19
C SER A 112 -0.45 -1.79 24.08
N ARG A 113 0.84 -1.58 23.77
CA ARG A 113 1.26 -0.64 22.71
C ARG A 113 1.03 -1.15 21.28
N THR A 114 0.67 -2.42 21.14
CA THR A 114 0.41 -3.05 19.86
C THR A 114 -0.86 -3.88 19.95
N LEU A 115 -1.78 -3.68 19.01
CA LEU A 115 -2.94 -4.55 18.84
C LEU A 115 -2.49 -5.77 18.04
N HIS A 116 -2.39 -6.91 18.71
CA HIS A 116 -1.98 -8.15 18.07
C HIS A 116 -3.03 -8.65 17.09
N GLU A 117 -2.57 -9.15 15.94
CA GLU A 117 -3.44 -9.57 14.82
C GLU A 117 -4.51 -10.59 15.22
N GLU A 118 -4.21 -11.46 16.20
CA GLU A 118 -5.12 -12.47 16.72
C GLU A 118 -6.38 -11.89 17.38
N PHE A 119 -6.28 -10.71 18.00
CA PHE A 119 -7.39 -10.01 18.64
C PHE A 119 -8.06 -8.99 17.73
N LEU A 120 -7.56 -8.80 16.51
CA LEU A 120 -8.21 -7.91 15.55
C LEU A 120 -9.48 -8.54 15.00
N THR A 121 -10.47 -7.69 14.71
CA THR A 121 -11.65 -8.06 13.91
C THR A 121 -11.24 -8.52 12.50
N PRO A 122 -12.04 -9.39 11.84
CA PRO A 122 -11.68 -9.98 10.54
C PRO A 122 -11.30 -8.97 9.45
N ASP A 123 -11.95 -7.80 9.44
CA ASP A 123 -11.70 -6.73 8.46
C ASP A 123 -10.30 -6.11 8.56
N LEU A 124 -9.68 -6.19 9.74
CA LEU A 124 -8.37 -5.58 10.03
C LEU A 124 -7.22 -6.59 9.95
N ARG A 125 -7.52 -7.88 9.83
CA ARG A 125 -6.53 -8.95 9.69
C ARG A 125 -5.88 -8.95 8.31
N GLY A 126 -4.70 -9.56 8.19
CA GLY A 126 -3.90 -9.65 6.98
C GLY A 126 -2.85 -8.55 6.82
N HIS A 127 -2.72 -7.68 7.83
CA HIS A 127 -1.81 -6.53 7.82
C HIS A 127 -0.81 -6.53 8.99
N GLY A 128 -0.79 -7.59 9.82
CA GLY A 128 0.06 -7.67 11.00
C GLY A 128 -0.51 -6.93 12.20
N ASN A 129 0.36 -6.68 13.19
CA ASN A 129 -0.01 -5.97 14.41
C ASN A 129 -0.18 -4.47 14.14
N LEU A 130 -1.21 -3.86 14.75
CA LEU A 130 -1.48 -2.43 14.62
C LEU A 130 -0.82 -1.65 15.77
N SER A 131 -0.36 -0.44 15.48
CA SER A 131 0.26 0.42 16.48
C SER A 131 -0.80 1.18 17.28
N LEU A 132 -0.62 1.21 18.61
CA LEU A 132 -1.44 1.94 19.56
C LEU A 132 -0.56 2.88 20.39
N SER A 133 -0.85 4.17 20.41
CA SER A 133 -0.08 5.13 21.20
C SER A 133 -0.95 6.13 21.94
N VAL A 134 -0.67 6.34 23.22
CA VAL A 134 -1.21 7.48 23.97
C VAL A 134 -0.48 8.74 23.48
N THR A 135 -1.24 9.71 22.99
CA THR A 135 -0.72 10.85 22.24
C THR A 135 -0.14 11.89 23.19
N ASN A 136 1.12 12.30 22.95
CA ASN A 136 1.74 13.41 23.67
C ASN A 136 1.32 14.79 23.13
N ASP A 137 1.12 14.88 21.81
CA ASP A 137 0.75 16.11 21.10
C ASP A 137 -0.45 15.84 20.17
N PRO A 138 -1.68 16.13 20.61
CA PRO A 138 -2.86 15.87 19.80
C PRO A 138 -2.87 16.76 18.55
N PRO A 139 -3.37 16.25 17.40
CA PRO A 139 -3.35 16.97 16.12
C PRO A 139 -4.27 18.21 16.09
N ILE A 140 -5.08 18.40 17.13
CA ILE A 140 -6.00 19.51 17.33
C ILE A 140 -5.76 20.05 18.73
N ASP A 141 -5.78 21.37 18.88
CA ASP A 141 -5.71 22.03 20.18
C ASP A 141 -6.82 21.53 21.12
N VAL A 142 -6.45 21.19 22.35
CA VAL A 142 -7.36 20.62 23.35
C VAL A 142 -8.48 21.59 23.69
N GLY A 143 -8.16 22.88 23.90
CA GLY A 143 -9.16 23.90 24.24
C GLY A 143 -10.20 24.08 23.13
N SER A 144 -9.74 24.16 21.88
CA SER A 144 -10.58 24.25 20.70
C SER A 144 -11.49 23.02 20.51
N LEU A 145 -10.97 21.81 20.75
CA LEU A 145 -11.75 20.58 20.70
C LEU A 145 -12.91 20.62 21.70
N TRP A 146 -12.63 20.86 22.98
CA TRP A 146 -13.68 20.87 24.02
C TRP A 146 -14.70 21.99 23.83
N SER A 147 -14.25 23.16 23.38
CA SER A 147 -15.14 24.26 23.01
C SER A 147 -16.10 23.86 21.88
N SER A 148 -15.59 23.20 20.84
CA SER A 148 -16.39 22.73 19.70
C SER A 148 -17.38 21.63 20.07
N LEU A 149 -17.02 20.76 21.02
CA LEU A 149 -17.93 19.75 21.56
C LEU A 149 -19.03 20.37 22.43
N SER A 150 -18.94 21.64 22.83
CA SER A 150 -19.89 22.27 23.74
C SER A 150 -20.03 21.51 25.08
N VAL A 151 -18.94 20.88 25.53
CA VAL A 151 -18.85 20.15 26.81
C VAL A 151 -17.74 20.81 27.64
N PRO A 152 -17.93 21.01 28.96
CA PRO A 152 -16.84 21.49 29.80
C PRO A 152 -15.64 20.55 29.70
N ILE A 153 -14.44 21.11 29.76
CA ILE A 153 -13.21 20.32 29.73
C ILE A 153 -13.21 19.28 30.86
N ARG A 154 -12.83 18.04 30.53
CA ARG A 154 -12.76 16.92 31.46
C ARG A 154 -11.43 16.18 31.36
N PRO A 155 -11.02 15.44 32.41
CA PRO A 155 -9.94 14.49 32.32
C PRO A 155 -10.22 13.47 31.20
N ALA A 156 -9.26 13.30 30.30
CA ALA A 156 -9.39 12.40 29.17
C ALA A 156 -8.03 11.84 28.71
N ILE A 157 -8.06 10.69 28.05
CA ILE A 157 -6.88 10.08 27.42
C ILE A 157 -6.97 10.29 25.92
N TYR A 158 -5.92 10.86 25.33
CA TYR A 158 -5.79 11.01 23.88
C TYR A 158 -5.05 9.81 23.32
N LEU A 159 -5.67 9.13 22.36
CA LEU A 159 -5.20 7.88 21.79
C LEU A 159 -5.10 8.03 20.28
N THR A 160 -3.98 7.57 19.71
CA THR A 160 -3.82 7.41 18.27
C THR A 160 -3.69 5.93 17.93
N VAL A 161 -4.50 5.49 16.96
CA VAL A 161 -4.42 4.14 16.39
C VAL A 161 -4.02 4.25 14.93
N THR A 162 -2.94 3.59 14.54
CA THR A 162 -2.49 3.56 13.15
C THR A 162 -3.02 2.30 12.47
N VAL A 163 -3.84 2.47 11.44
CA VAL A 163 -4.59 1.38 10.80
C VAL A 163 -4.44 1.37 9.27
N PRO A 164 -4.42 0.18 8.64
CA PRO A 164 -4.40 0.06 7.19
C PRO A 164 -5.79 0.25 6.61
N PHE A 165 -5.86 0.90 5.45
CA PHE A 165 -7.09 1.06 4.68
C PHE A 165 -6.85 0.75 3.21
N ASN A 166 -7.58 -0.24 2.71
CA ASN A 166 -7.54 -0.65 1.31
C ASN A 166 -8.68 0.06 0.54
N VAL A 167 -8.37 1.16 -0.14
CA VAL A 167 -9.39 1.86 -0.97
C VAL A 167 -9.61 1.14 -2.32
N TRP A 168 -8.73 0.21 -2.70
CA TRP A 168 -8.75 -0.40 -4.03
C TRP A 168 -9.31 -1.83 -3.99
N ARG A 169 -10.41 -2.03 -4.71
CA ARG A 169 -10.85 -3.37 -5.09
C ARG A 169 -9.75 -4.02 -5.93
N LYS A 170 -9.43 -5.26 -5.59
CA LYS A 170 -8.58 -6.13 -6.38
C LYS A 170 -9.21 -6.26 -7.77
N THR A 171 -8.50 -5.79 -8.79
CA THR A 171 -8.93 -5.97 -10.18
C THR A 171 -8.09 -7.07 -10.78
N THR A 172 -8.74 -8.14 -11.20
CA THR A 172 -8.13 -9.15 -12.07
C THR A 172 -8.07 -8.59 -13.48
N VAL A 173 -6.88 -8.35 -13.97
CA VAL A 173 -6.67 -8.03 -15.39
C VAL A 173 -6.12 -9.27 -16.10
N PRO A 174 -6.52 -9.53 -17.35
CA PRO A 174 -5.87 -10.57 -18.14
C PRO A 174 -4.38 -10.22 -18.28
N LEU A 175 -3.52 -11.21 -18.12
CA LEU A 175 -2.10 -11.01 -18.33
C LEU A 175 -1.87 -10.76 -19.83
N VAL A 176 -1.26 -9.62 -20.17
CA VAL A 176 -0.87 -9.34 -21.56
C VAL A 176 0.40 -10.14 -21.82
N THR A 177 0.28 -11.27 -22.51
CA THR A 177 1.39 -12.11 -22.95
C THR A 177 1.94 -11.67 -24.29
N GLU A 178 1.08 -11.21 -25.20
CA GLU A 178 1.45 -10.77 -26.54
C GLU A 178 0.89 -9.37 -26.86
N ARG A 179 1.65 -8.55 -27.58
CA ARG A 179 1.17 -7.28 -28.15
C ARG A 179 1.42 -7.28 -29.65
N ARG A 180 0.35 -7.49 -30.43
CA ARG A 180 0.43 -7.48 -31.90
C ARG A 180 0.28 -6.05 -32.43
N PHE A 181 1.31 -5.56 -33.12
CA PHE A 181 1.24 -4.31 -33.86
C PHE A 181 1.04 -4.62 -35.34
N GLY A 182 0.04 -3.98 -35.96
CA GLY A 182 -0.17 -4.02 -37.41
C GLY A 182 0.18 -2.68 -38.00
N VAL A 183 1.25 -2.62 -38.80
CA VAL A 183 1.56 -1.45 -39.64
C VAL A 183 1.04 -1.75 -41.04
N ASN A 184 -0.12 -1.19 -41.37
CA ASN A 184 -0.63 -1.23 -42.74
C ASN A 184 0.08 -0.13 -43.53
N ASN A 185 1.15 -0.47 -44.25
CA ASN A 185 1.56 0.32 -45.40
C ASN A 185 0.58 0.01 -46.54
N SER A 186 -0.32 0.95 -46.81
CA SER A 186 -1.14 0.91 -48.00
C SER A 186 -0.30 1.29 -49.21
N ASP A 187 0.51 0.36 -49.69
CA ASP A 187 1.07 0.40 -51.04
C ASP A 187 0.91 -0.96 -51.72
N SER A 188 -0.13 -1.02 -52.56
CA SER A 188 -0.33 -1.81 -53.78
C SER A 188 0.18 -3.26 -53.86
N ALA A 189 -0.80 -4.16 -53.88
CA ALA A 189 -0.92 -5.34 -54.75
C ALA A 189 0.27 -6.33 -54.83
N SER A 190 0.26 -7.36 -53.97
CA SER A 190 0.58 -8.73 -54.38
C SER A 190 0.13 -9.74 -53.32
N ASN A 191 -0.57 -10.78 -53.77
CA ASN A 191 -0.99 -11.92 -52.97
C ASN A 191 0.23 -12.72 -52.48
N SER A 192 0.62 -12.53 -51.22
CA SER A 192 1.23 -13.58 -50.42
C SER A 192 0.87 -13.36 -48.95
N LYS A 193 0.19 -14.33 -48.34
CA LYS A 193 0.02 -14.41 -46.88
C LYS A 193 1.37 -14.79 -46.26
N THR A 194 2.36 -13.91 -46.31
CA THR A 194 3.53 -13.98 -45.44
C THR A 194 3.12 -13.41 -44.11
N LYS A 195 2.73 -14.31 -43.21
CA LYS A 195 2.51 -14.01 -41.79
C LYS A 195 3.87 -13.62 -41.22
N ILE A 196 4.25 -12.34 -41.32
CA ILE A 196 5.45 -11.81 -40.67
C ILE A 196 5.13 -11.79 -39.18
N GLN A 197 5.50 -12.85 -38.46
CA GLN A 197 5.56 -12.84 -37.00
C GLN A 197 6.70 -11.88 -36.63
N GLN A 198 6.35 -10.63 -36.33
CA GLN A 198 7.30 -9.62 -35.89
C GLN A 198 7.62 -9.89 -34.42
N VAL A 199 8.79 -10.45 -34.13
CA VAL A 199 9.26 -10.63 -32.76
C VAL A 199 10.03 -9.39 -32.32
N ALA A 200 9.90 -9.04 -31.04
CA ALA A 200 10.53 -7.87 -30.46
C ALA A 200 11.39 -8.21 -29.24
N ILE A 201 12.61 -7.67 -29.17
CA ILE A 201 13.40 -7.65 -27.94
C ILE A 201 13.08 -6.35 -27.21
N ALA A 202 12.42 -6.44 -26.05
CA ALA A 202 12.17 -5.30 -25.17
C ALA A 202 12.88 -5.48 -23.84
N GLY A 203 13.35 -4.37 -23.26
CA GLY A 203 14.02 -4.42 -21.97
C GLY A 203 14.08 -3.09 -21.25
N ILE A 204 14.55 -3.16 -19.99
CA ILE A 204 14.81 -1.99 -19.16
C ILE A 204 16.28 -1.99 -18.73
N VAL A 205 16.92 -0.83 -18.86
CA VAL A 205 18.28 -0.60 -18.39
C VAL A 205 18.24 0.12 -17.05
N LYS A 206 18.86 -0.47 -16.03
CA LYS A 206 18.97 0.13 -14.70
C LYS A 206 20.42 0.21 -14.24
N ASN A 207 20.69 1.12 -13.32
CA ASN A 207 21.96 1.20 -12.62
C ASN A 207 21.99 0.15 -11.50
N THR A 208 23.08 -0.63 -11.47
CA THR A 208 23.34 -1.67 -10.47
C THR A 208 23.34 -1.17 -9.02
N LEU A 209 23.85 0.03 -8.74
CA LEU A 209 24.04 0.53 -7.38
C LEU A 209 22.75 1.02 -6.71
N ASN A 210 21.81 1.55 -7.50
CA ASN A 210 20.61 2.21 -6.95
C ASN A 210 19.30 1.71 -7.57
N SER A 211 19.36 0.73 -8.46
CA SER A 211 18.21 0.18 -9.21
C SER A 211 17.36 1.23 -9.94
N LYS A 212 17.90 2.44 -10.19
CA LYS A 212 17.20 3.50 -10.92
C LYS A 212 17.32 3.28 -12.43
N PRO A 213 16.26 3.59 -13.21
CA PRO A 213 16.29 3.47 -14.66
C PRO A 213 17.30 4.44 -15.30
N LEU A 214 17.92 3.99 -16.39
CA LEU A 214 18.95 4.73 -17.10
C LEU A 214 18.48 5.16 -18.49
N LYS A 215 18.30 6.48 -18.68
CA LYS A 215 18.05 7.13 -19.98
C LYS A 215 19.31 7.21 -20.84
N GLN A 216 19.17 7.31 -22.16
CA GLN A 216 20.26 7.59 -23.11
C GLN A 216 21.37 6.54 -23.06
N VAL A 217 21.00 5.30 -22.79
CA VAL A 217 21.87 4.14 -23.03
C VAL A 217 21.70 3.79 -24.49
N GLU A 218 22.80 3.68 -25.20
CA GLU A 218 22.85 3.19 -26.57
C GLU A 218 22.93 1.66 -26.53
N ILE A 219 21.97 0.99 -27.16
CA ILE A 219 21.93 -0.47 -27.28
C ILE A 219 22.12 -0.80 -28.76
N ILE A 220 23.11 -1.62 -29.05
CA ILE A 220 23.47 -2.06 -30.39
C ILE A 220 23.20 -3.55 -30.47
N LEU A 221 22.46 -3.99 -31.48
CA LEU A 221 22.18 -5.41 -31.69
C LEU A 221 23.21 -5.99 -32.66
N GLN A 222 24.17 -6.74 -32.12
CA GLN A 222 25.33 -7.23 -32.85
C GLN A 222 24.92 -8.19 -33.97
N GLY A 223 25.49 -7.98 -35.16
CA GLY A 223 25.10 -8.71 -36.38
C GLY A 223 23.95 -8.07 -37.17
N THR A 224 23.44 -6.92 -36.75
CA THR A 224 22.45 -6.12 -37.50
C THR A 224 22.82 -4.64 -37.49
N GLU A 225 22.17 -3.83 -38.33
CA GLU A 225 22.29 -2.37 -38.33
C GLU A 225 21.33 -1.69 -37.32
N LYS A 226 20.68 -2.47 -36.45
CA LYS A 226 19.67 -1.95 -35.53
C LYS A 226 20.30 -1.37 -34.26
N LEU A 227 19.87 -0.15 -33.94
CA LEU A 227 20.28 0.61 -32.75
C LEU A 227 19.03 1.15 -32.03
N ALA A 228 19.03 1.07 -30.70
CA ALA A 228 17.99 1.64 -29.85
C ALA A 228 18.59 2.51 -28.75
N ILE A 229 17.87 3.55 -28.34
CA ILE A 229 18.27 4.43 -27.24
C ILE A 229 17.23 4.33 -26.13
N SER A 230 17.68 4.12 -24.88
CA SER A 230 16.76 4.02 -23.75
C SER A 230 16.06 5.34 -23.41
N ASN A 231 14.77 5.27 -23.10
CA ASN A 231 13.95 6.44 -22.76
C ASN A 231 14.14 6.92 -21.29
N GLN A 232 13.39 7.94 -20.85
CA GLN A 232 13.50 8.50 -19.49
C GLN A 232 13.30 7.46 -18.37
N GLN A 233 12.54 6.40 -18.66
CA GLN A 233 12.24 5.30 -17.76
C GLN A 233 13.12 4.07 -18.02
N GLY A 234 14.18 4.21 -18.83
CA GLY A 234 15.18 3.19 -19.09
C GLY A 234 14.77 2.11 -20.09
N TYR A 235 13.61 2.24 -20.73
CA TYR A 235 13.10 1.25 -21.67
C TYR A 235 13.72 1.38 -23.06
N PHE A 236 13.96 0.24 -23.70
CA PHE A 236 14.33 0.13 -25.11
C PHE A 236 13.57 -1.02 -25.77
N VAL A 237 13.39 -0.95 -27.09
CA VAL A 237 12.72 -1.97 -27.89
C VAL A 237 13.43 -2.10 -29.24
N PHE A 238 13.62 -3.34 -29.70
CA PHE A 238 13.95 -3.69 -31.07
C PHE A 238 12.79 -4.48 -31.66
N GLU A 239 12.24 -3.99 -32.77
CA GLU A 239 11.12 -4.63 -33.46
C GLU A 239 11.60 -5.30 -34.75
N ASN A 240 10.77 -6.17 -35.35
CA ASN A 240 11.04 -6.84 -36.62
C ASN A 240 12.30 -7.71 -36.64
N LEU A 241 12.56 -8.46 -35.56
CA LEU A 241 13.68 -9.39 -35.50
C LEU A 241 13.27 -10.77 -36.04
N SER A 242 14.22 -11.48 -36.66
CA SER A 242 14.05 -12.87 -37.03
C SER A 242 14.30 -13.76 -35.82
N PHE A 243 13.77 -14.99 -35.81
CA PHE A 243 14.12 -15.95 -34.78
C PHE A 243 15.61 -16.24 -34.80
N GLY A 244 16.22 -16.35 -33.62
CA GLY A 244 17.64 -16.59 -33.49
C GLY A 244 18.26 -16.02 -32.22
N GLN A 245 19.57 -16.22 -32.10
CA GLN A 245 20.37 -15.70 -31.01
C GLN A 245 20.97 -14.35 -31.40
N TYR A 246 20.83 -13.37 -30.51
CA TYR A 246 21.34 -12.03 -30.67
C TYR A 246 22.21 -11.64 -29.47
N THR A 247 23.22 -10.82 -29.72
CA THR A 247 24.02 -10.22 -28.64
C THR A 247 23.75 -8.72 -28.59
N LEU A 248 23.24 -8.25 -27.45
CA LEU A 248 23.04 -6.83 -27.18
C LEU A 248 24.32 -6.24 -26.61
N HIS A 249 24.84 -5.18 -27.23
CA HIS A 249 25.97 -4.42 -26.73
C HIS A 249 25.49 -3.04 -26.23
N LEU A 250 25.60 -2.80 -24.94
CA LEU A 250 25.15 -1.57 -24.29
C LEU A 250 26.33 -0.62 -24.05
N LYS A 251 26.16 0.65 -24.41
CA LYS A 251 27.15 1.72 -24.22
C LYS A 251 26.48 2.96 -23.63
N ARG A 252 27.16 3.59 -22.67
CA ARG A 252 26.80 4.90 -22.15
C ARG A 252 28.02 5.56 -21.54
N PHE A 253 28.21 6.86 -21.80
CA PHE A 253 29.27 7.64 -21.18
C PHE A 253 29.17 7.61 -19.64
N GLY A 254 30.26 7.29 -18.95
CA GLY A 254 30.32 7.13 -17.49
C GLY A 254 29.82 5.78 -16.95
N TYR A 255 29.62 4.79 -17.82
CA TYR A 255 29.22 3.42 -17.45
C TYR A 255 30.10 2.40 -18.17
N GLN A 256 30.36 1.26 -17.53
CA GLN A 256 31.03 0.13 -18.15
C GLN A 256 30.12 -0.48 -19.22
N SER A 257 30.65 -0.68 -20.43
CA SER A 257 29.92 -1.35 -21.50
C SER A 257 29.63 -2.79 -21.13
N LYS A 258 28.46 -3.29 -21.52
CA LYS A 258 28.02 -4.65 -21.21
C LYS A 258 27.46 -5.32 -22.46
N SER A 259 27.85 -6.58 -22.68
CA SER A 259 27.25 -7.45 -23.68
C SER A 259 26.33 -8.48 -23.03
N CYS A 260 25.16 -8.74 -23.63
CA CYS A 260 24.19 -9.71 -23.13
C CYS A 260 23.61 -10.52 -24.28
N ASP A 261 23.62 -11.84 -24.18
CA ASP A 261 23.00 -12.71 -25.18
C ASP A 261 21.51 -12.86 -24.92
N VAL A 262 20.72 -12.81 -25.99
CA VAL A 262 19.27 -12.90 -25.98
C VAL A 262 18.86 -13.87 -27.07
N PHE A 263 18.12 -14.91 -26.68
CA PHE A 263 17.49 -15.84 -27.60
C PHE A 263 16.05 -15.38 -27.87
N VAL A 264 15.67 -15.38 -29.14
CA VAL A 264 14.36 -14.98 -29.64
C VAL A 264 13.74 -16.19 -30.33
N ASP A 265 12.70 -16.78 -29.72
CA ASP A 265 11.94 -17.93 -30.23
C ASP A 265 10.48 -17.57 -30.57
N GLU A 266 9.71 -18.56 -31.03
CA GLU A 266 8.31 -18.39 -31.44
C GLU A 266 7.33 -18.16 -30.28
N GLU A 267 7.75 -18.37 -29.03
CA GLU A 267 6.86 -18.42 -27.85
C GLU A 267 7.26 -17.48 -26.69
N SER A 268 8.46 -16.86 -26.71
CA SER A 268 9.01 -16.09 -25.59
C SER A 268 9.20 -14.60 -25.91
N ASP A 269 8.14 -13.83 -25.75
CA ASP A 269 8.22 -12.36 -25.62
C ASP A 269 8.58 -11.95 -24.17
N VAL A 270 9.66 -12.51 -23.62
CA VAL A 270 10.06 -12.22 -22.23
C VAL A 270 10.88 -10.93 -22.17
N PRO A 271 10.39 -9.86 -21.51
CA PRO A 271 11.14 -8.61 -21.37
C PRO A 271 12.42 -8.85 -20.55
N LYS A 272 13.56 -8.36 -21.05
CA LYS A 272 14.86 -8.52 -20.39
C LYS A 272 15.20 -7.33 -19.49
N GLU A 273 15.50 -7.59 -18.22
CA GLU A 273 16.08 -6.59 -17.33
C GLU A 273 17.61 -6.63 -17.41
N ILE A 274 18.24 -5.50 -17.75
CA ILE A 274 19.69 -5.39 -17.94
C ILE A 274 20.25 -4.34 -16.98
N LEU A 275 21.19 -4.76 -16.14
CA LEU A 275 21.85 -3.90 -15.16
C LEU A 275 23.23 -3.43 -15.68
N LEU A 276 23.50 -2.13 -15.63
CA LEU A 276 24.78 -1.50 -15.96
C LEU A 276 25.51 -0.99 -14.72
N MET A 277 26.83 -1.14 -14.73
CA MET A 277 27.73 -0.64 -13.68
C MET A 277 28.30 0.73 -14.08
N PRO A 278 28.30 1.75 -13.21
CA PRO A 278 29.07 2.97 -13.42
C PRO A 278 30.56 2.65 -13.61
N SER A 279 31.24 3.40 -14.48
CA SER A 279 32.69 3.28 -14.75
C SER A 279 33.53 3.97 -13.70
#